data_AF-A0A101KNL3-F1
#
_entry.id   AF-A0A101KNL3-F1
#
_cell.length_a   1.000
_cell.length_b   1.000
_cell.length_c   1.000
_cell.angle_alpha   90.00
_cell.angle_beta   90.00
_cell.angle_gamma   90.00
#
_symmetry.space_group_name_H-M   'P 1'
#
loop_
_entity.id
_entity.type
_entity.pdbx_description
1 polymer ?
#
loop_
_entity_poly.entity_id
_entity_poly.type
_entity_poly.pdbx_seq_one_letter_code
_entity_poly.pdbx_strand_id
1 'polypeptide(L)'
;MTCGTLNVPENRKKNTEAEIILSVVNFEPDRERHEPIVFLTGGPGQPSDIGDEDDIEEWWQFISAQSWMIGRRVVVADQRGIGKSNPSLDCSQYFKADYWNAISASVDDRDAIESLPELIERTYKHDFRPLADMVFEADDIEISQGMDFSVTCSESDRRDLSNWRGEYWAKWIEADDYTWVCPLWLLESGPVSQKHPRRSNIPALLLSGEYDPATPSDWAYHAAKSLPLGQVVVFRGIGHDVIDSDPCGSEVVADFLANPRRKLKTDCVEHMELRGSPSPWRACSRGRQRNMPQRRIGRPDRRDCRSGSGTVFPCRPVSTITDNRKGEDYG
;
A
#
# COMPACT_ATOMS: atom_id res chain seq x y z
N MET A 1 -4.69 -26.56 -14.21
CA MET A 1 -3.47 -25.72 -14.25
C MET A 1 -2.26 -26.56 -14.60
N THR A 2 -1.14 -25.92 -14.96
CA THR A 2 0.17 -26.57 -15.13
C THR A 2 1.25 -25.69 -14.50
N CYS A 3 1.95 -26.22 -13.50
CA CYS A 3 3.10 -25.58 -12.87
C CYS A 3 4.38 -25.94 -13.61
N GLY A 4 5.33 -25.00 -13.67
CA GLY A 4 6.63 -25.21 -14.28
C GLY A 4 7.62 -24.14 -13.89
N THR A 5 8.80 -24.22 -14.48
CA THR A 5 9.85 -23.23 -14.27
C THR A 5 10.40 -22.70 -15.58
N LEU A 6 10.88 -21.46 -15.54
CA LEU A 6 11.58 -20.83 -16.65
C LEU A 6 12.99 -20.43 -16.19
N ASN A 7 14.00 -21.11 -16.74
CA ASN A 7 15.40 -20.77 -16.49
C ASN A 7 15.82 -19.61 -17.38
N VAL A 8 16.37 -18.55 -16.77
CA VAL A 8 16.85 -17.37 -17.48
C VAL A 8 18.26 -17.00 -17.00
N PRO A 9 19.10 -16.39 -17.84
CA PRO A 9 20.39 -15.87 -17.38
C PRO A 9 20.21 -14.83 -16.29
N GLU A 10 21.03 -14.88 -15.25
CA GLU A 10 21.01 -13.90 -14.17
C GLU A 10 21.27 -12.48 -14.70
N ASN A 11 22.19 -12.36 -15.65
CA ASN A 11 22.56 -11.10 -16.27
C ASN A 11 22.64 -11.24 -17.79
N ARG A 12 21.69 -10.66 -18.53
CA ARG A 12 21.68 -10.73 -20.00
C ARG A 12 22.82 -9.95 -20.69
N LYS A 13 23.54 -9.08 -19.96
CA LYS A 13 24.64 -8.26 -20.50
C LYS A 13 26.03 -8.85 -20.20
N LYS A 14 26.14 -9.70 -19.17
CA LYS A 14 27.37 -10.41 -18.83
C LYS A 14 27.23 -11.85 -19.33
N ASN A 15 28.29 -12.45 -19.86
CA ASN A 15 28.27 -13.88 -20.20
C ASN A 15 28.54 -14.70 -18.93
N THR A 16 27.57 -14.73 -18.02
CA THR A 16 27.63 -15.50 -16.76
C THR A 16 26.90 -16.82 -16.93
N GLU A 17 27.44 -17.89 -16.36
CA GLU A 17 26.75 -19.19 -16.27
C GLU A 17 25.64 -19.22 -15.20
N ALA A 18 25.55 -18.18 -14.36
CA ALA A 18 24.51 -18.07 -13.33
C ALA A 18 23.13 -17.90 -13.96
N GLU A 19 22.18 -18.74 -13.52
CA GLU A 19 20.77 -18.73 -13.92
C GLU A 19 19.86 -18.35 -12.76
N ILE A 20 18.69 -17.82 -13.11
CA ILE A 20 17.55 -17.62 -12.23
C ILE A 20 16.46 -18.56 -12.70
N ILE A 21 15.82 -19.24 -11.76
CA ILE A 21 14.69 -20.12 -12.00
C ILE A 21 13.45 -19.34 -11.62
N LEU A 22 12.62 -18.99 -12.61
CA LEU A 22 11.34 -18.34 -12.36
C LEU A 22 10.25 -19.41 -12.18
N SER A 23 9.44 -19.33 -11.12
CA SER A 23 8.26 -20.17 -10.94
C SER A 23 7.12 -19.65 -11.81
N VAL A 24 6.45 -20.54 -12.53
CA VAL A 24 5.37 -20.18 -13.47
C VAL A 24 4.19 -21.14 -13.32
N VAL A 25 2.98 -20.60 -13.25
CA VAL A 25 1.74 -21.36 -13.29
C VAL A 25 0.90 -20.93 -14.48
N ASN A 26 0.45 -21.91 -15.26
CA ASN A 26 -0.49 -21.72 -16.36
C ASN A 26 -1.88 -22.18 -15.93
N PHE A 27 -2.82 -21.25 -15.86
CA PHE A 27 -4.25 -21.54 -15.69
C PHE A 27 -4.88 -21.66 -17.07
N GLU A 28 -5.29 -22.88 -17.42
CA GLU A 28 -5.91 -23.20 -18.71
C GLU A 28 -7.42 -23.07 -18.61
N PRO A 29 -8.08 -22.41 -19.58
CA PRO A 29 -9.53 -22.34 -19.62
C PRO A 29 -10.13 -23.65 -20.15
N ASP A 30 -11.36 -23.98 -19.77
CA ASP A 30 -12.10 -25.12 -20.35
C ASP A 30 -12.22 -25.03 -21.88
N ARG A 31 -12.30 -23.79 -22.38
CA ARG A 31 -12.28 -23.47 -23.80
C ARG A 31 -11.60 -22.13 -24.01
N GLU A 32 -10.53 -22.14 -24.80
CA GLU A 32 -9.85 -20.91 -25.21
C GLU A 32 -10.76 -20.12 -26.17
N ARG A 33 -11.04 -18.87 -25.78
CA ARG A 33 -11.89 -17.93 -26.52
C ARG A 33 -11.18 -16.63 -26.88
N HIS A 34 -10.12 -16.31 -26.15
CA HIS A 34 -9.43 -15.03 -26.17
C HIS A 34 -7.92 -15.24 -26.02
N GLU A 35 -7.13 -14.27 -26.46
CA GLU A 35 -5.67 -14.29 -26.34
C GLU A 35 -5.18 -14.42 -24.88
N PRO A 36 -4.04 -15.08 -24.64
CA PRO A 36 -3.53 -15.31 -23.28
C PRO A 36 -3.15 -14.00 -22.58
N ILE A 37 -3.21 -14.03 -21.25
CA ILE A 37 -2.70 -12.97 -20.37
C ILE A 37 -1.46 -13.48 -19.67
N VAL A 38 -0.44 -12.63 -19.59
CA VAL A 38 0.64 -12.77 -18.63
C VAL A 38 0.37 -11.79 -17.50
N PHE A 39 0.16 -12.31 -16.30
CA PHE A 39 -0.08 -11.53 -15.10
C PHE A 39 1.21 -11.49 -14.28
N LEU A 40 1.64 -10.28 -13.92
CA LEU A 40 2.79 -10.05 -13.06
C LEU A 40 2.30 -9.20 -11.90
N THR A 41 2.62 -9.59 -10.68
CA THR A 41 2.26 -8.83 -9.49
C THR A 41 3.03 -7.51 -9.38
N GLY A 42 2.48 -6.62 -8.56
CA GLY A 42 3.07 -5.34 -8.20
C GLY A 42 4.36 -5.48 -7.40
N GLY A 43 4.81 -4.39 -6.79
CA GLY A 43 6.08 -4.41 -6.08
C GLY A 43 6.41 -3.15 -5.29
N PRO A 44 7.55 -3.17 -4.59
CA PRO A 44 8.62 -4.17 -4.77
C PRO A 44 8.57 -5.34 -3.79
N GLY A 45 8.69 -6.57 -4.31
CA GLY A 45 8.88 -7.78 -3.51
C GLY A 45 7.66 -8.65 -3.27
N GLN A 46 6.45 -8.20 -3.64
CA GLN A 46 5.23 -8.99 -3.53
C GLN A 46 5.28 -10.24 -4.43
N PRO A 47 5.11 -11.47 -3.90
CA PRO A 47 4.97 -12.71 -4.66
C PRO A 47 3.73 -12.68 -5.55
N SER A 48 3.58 -13.70 -6.39
CA SER A 48 2.35 -13.92 -7.14
C SER A 48 1.36 -14.86 -6.46
N ASP A 49 1.63 -15.27 -5.21
CA ASP A 49 0.79 -16.17 -4.42
C ASP A 49 0.43 -17.42 -5.22
N ILE A 50 1.47 -18.17 -5.62
CA ILE A 50 1.40 -19.42 -6.41
C ILE A 50 2.18 -20.55 -5.73
N GLY A 51 2.37 -20.44 -4.42
CA GLY A 51 3.28 -21.22 -3.61
C GLY A 51 2.74 -22.54 -3.09
N ASP A 52 1.44 -22.63 -2.85
CA ASP A 52 0.79 -23.84 -2.34
C ASP A 52 -0.63 -24.05 -2.92
N GLU A 53 -1.45 -24.88 -2.27
CA GLU A 53 -2.77 -25.26 -2.79
C GLU A 53 -3.82 -24.17 -2.55
N ASP A 54 -3.73 -23.45 -1.43
CA ASP A 54 -4.69 -22.42 -1.04
C ASP A 54 -4.55 -21.21 -1.99
N ASP A 55 -3.30 -20.78 -2.22
CA ASP A 55 -2.90 -19.82 -3.25
C ASP A 55 -3.54 -20.11 -4.63
N ILE A 56 -3.47 -21.38 -5.06
CA ILE A 56 -4.00 -21.79 -6.36
C ILE A 56 -5.53 -21.77 -6.37
N GLU A 57 -6.18 -22.10 -5.27
CA GLU A 57 -7.64 -21.98 -5.14
C GLU A 57 -8.07 -20.52 -5.24
N GLU A 58 -7.38 -19.60 -4.56
CA GLU A 58 -7.62 -18.16 -4.64
C GLU A 58 -7.46 -17.64 -6.07
N TRP A 59 -6.43 -18.09 -6.80
CA TRP A 59 -6.29 -17.78 -8.22
C TRP A 59 -7.47 -18.22 -9.06
N TRP A 60 -8.02 -19.41 -8.82
CA TRP A 60 -9.22 -19.85 -9.55
C TRP A 60 -10.44 -19.00 -9.22
N GLN A 61 -10.59 -18.60 -7.96
CA GLN A 61 -11.65 -17.68 -7.53
C GLN A 61 -11.50 -16.33 -8.23
N PHE A 62 -10.29 -15.74 -8.19
CA PHE A 62 -9.96 -14.49 -8.85
C PHE A 62 -10.25 -14.55 -10.36
N ILE A 63 -9.71 -15.53 -11.07
CA ILE A 63 -9.95 -15.72 -12.52
C ILE A 63 -11.45 -15.83 -12.82
N SER A 64 -12.22 -16.54 -11.97
CA SER A 64 -13.66 -16.72 -12.16
C SER A 64 -14.48 -15.44 -11.90
N ALA A 65 -13.96 -14.53 -11.08
CA ALA A 65 -14.58 -13.23 -10.80
C ALA A 65 -14.23 -12.18 -11.87
N GLN A 66 -13.08 -12.33 -12.55
CA GLN A 66 -12.58 -11.36 -13.51
C GLN A 66 -13.08 -11.60 -14.93
N SER A 67 -14.04 -10.79 -15.38
CA SER A 67 -14.63 -10.88 -16.73
C SER A 67 -13.60 -10.80 -17.86
N TRP A 68 -12.48 -10.11 -17.63
CA TRP A 68 -11.39 -9.95 -18.58
C TRP A 68 -10.42 -11.15 -18.63
N MET A 69 -10.48 -12.06 -17.65
CA MET A 69 -9.67 -13.29 -17.61
C MET A 69 -10.42 -14.54 -18.11
N ILE A 70 -11.74 -14.60 -17.93
CA ILE A 70 -12.55 -15.76 -18.31
C ILE A 70 -12.35 -16.13 -19.79
N GLY A 71 -12.02 -17.40 -20.04
CA GLY A 71 -11.82 -17.93 -21.41
C GLY A 71 -10.45 -17.62 -22.01
N ARG A 72 -9.51 -17.10 -21.22
CA ARG A 72 -8.10 -16.92 -21.58
C ARG A 72 -7.25 -17.92 -20.81
N ARG A 73 -6.10 -18.27 -21.39
CA ARG A 73 -5.00 -18.80 -20.58
C ARG A 73 -4.42 -17.65 -19.76
N VAL A 74 -4.27 -17.86 -18.45
CA VAL A 74 -3.62 -16.90 -17.55
C VAL A 74 -2.28 -17.50 -17.13
N VAL A 75 -1.20 -16.82 -17.48
CA VAL A 75 0.18 -17.18 -17.13
C VAL A 75 0.62 -16.28 -15.99
N VAL A 76 0.77 -16.86 -14.81
CA VAL A 76 1.22 -16.17 -13.60
C VAL A 76 2.66 -16.58 -13.34
N ALA A 77 3.52 -15.63 -13.00
CA ALA A 77 4.93 -15.91 -12.75
C ALA A 77 5.49 -15.07 -11.60
N ASP A 78 6.11 -15.76 -10.65
CA ASP A 78 6.97 -15.11 -9.68
C ASP A 78 8.17 -14.50 -10.40
N GLN A 79 8.32 -13.19 -10.27
CA GLN A 79 9.47 -12.46 -10.76
C GLN A 79 10.76 -12.89 -10.03
N ARG A 80 11.92 -12.39 -10.47
CA ARG A 80 13.19 -12.75 -9.82
C ARG A 80 13.20 -12.30 -8.36
N GLY A 81 13.62 -13.16 -7.44
CA GLY A 81 13.79 -12.83 -6.04
C GLY A 81 12.52 -12.85 -5.18
N ILE A 82 11.35 -13.23 -5.73
CA ILE A 82 10.07 -13.28 -5.00
C ILE A 82 9.47 -14.68 -5.02
N GLY A 83 8.60 -14.98 -4.06
CA GLY A 83 7.83 -16.23 -4.00
C GLY A 83 8.69 -17.50 -4.11
N LYS A 84 8.28 -18.41 -5.01
CA LYS A 84 8.98 -19.68 -5.27
C LYS A 84 10.11 -19.56 -6.29
N SER A 85 10.37 -18.37 -6.84
CA SER A 85 11.51 -18.16 -7.74
C SER A 85 12.84 -18.23 -7.00
N ASN A 86 13.86 -18.78 -7.65
CA ASN A 86 15.17 -19.03 -7.04
C ASN A 86 16.32 -18.30 -7.80
N PRO A 87 17.23 -17.62 -7.08
CA PRO A 87 17.28 -17.43 -5.63
C PRO A 87 16.14 -16.55 -5.10
N SER A 88 15.57 -16.92 -3.95
CA SER A 88 14.62 -16.08 -3.22
C SER A 88 15.37 -15.01 -2.43
N LEU A 89 14.81 -13.80 -2.40
CA LEU A 89 15.29 -12.68 -1.58
C LEU A 89 14.41 -12.46 -0.35
N ASP A 90 13.51 -13.40 -0.06
CA ASP A 90 12.70 -13.38 1.15
C ASP A 90 13.57 -13.54 2.40
N CYS A 91 13.48 -12.57 3.28
CA CYS A 91 14.17 -12.49 4.55
C CYS A 91 13.19 -12.50 5.73
N SER A 92 11.91 -12.83 5.51
CA SER A 92 10.81 -12.83 6.49
C SER A 92 11.18 -13.49 7.81
N GLN A 93 11.93 -14.59 7.78
CA GLN A 93 12.46 -15.28 8.97
C GLN A 93 13.31 -14.39 9.91
N TYR A 94 13.77 -13.22 9.44
CA TYR A 94 14.58 -12.25 10.17
C TYR A 94 13.84 -10.94 10.49
N PHE A 95 12.64 -10.75 9.98
CA PHE A 95 11.82 -9.55 10.17
C PHE A 95 10.50 -9.92 10.86
N LYS A 96 9.91 -8.96 11.59
CA LYS A 96 8.56 -9.09 12.13
C LYS A 96 7.73 -7.96 11.58
N ALA A 97 6.46 -8.23 11.25
CA ALA A 97 5.53 -7.19 10.83
C ALA A 97 5.37 -6.14 11.95
N ASP A 98 5.42 -4.87 11.56
CA ASP A 98 5.23 -3.74 12.46
C ASP A 98 3.84 -3.12 12.24
N TYR A 99 3.34 -2.48 13.30
CA TYR A 99 2.00 -1.90 13.41
C TYR A 99 1.63 -0.88 12.32
N TRP A 100 2.61 -0.19 11.74
CA TRP A 100 2.36 0.76 10.64
C TRP A 100 1.92 0.08 9.36
N ASN A 101 2.42 -1.12 9.08
CA ASN A 101 2.08 -1.86 7.86
C ASN A 101 0.59 -2.18 7.83
N ALA A 102 0.01 -2.51 8.99
CA ALA A 102 -1.43 -2.75 9.13
C ALA A 102 -2.26 -1.49 8.83
N ILE A 103 -1.81 -0.31 9.28
CA ILE A 103 -2.50 0.95 9.01
C ILE A 103 -2.34 1.36 7.54
N SER A 104 -1.14 1.22 6.97
CA SER A 104 -0.88 1.48 5.56
C SER A 104 -1.73 0.59 4.66
N ALA A 105 -1.77 -0.72 4.90
CA ALA A 105 -2.64 -1.65 4.17
C ALA A 105 -4.13 -1.28 4.29
N SER A 106 -4.55 -0.73 5.44
CA SER A 106 -5.95 -0.29 5.61
C SER A 106 -6.32 0.96 4.81
N VAL A 107 -5.36 1.80 4.40
CA VAL A 107 -5.67 2.96 3.54
C VAL A 107 -5.63 2.62 2.06
N ASP A 108 -5.17 1.42 1.72
CA ASP A 108 -5.17 0.89 0.37
C ASP A 108 -6.57 0.35 -0.02
N ASP A 109 -7.30 -0.22 0.93
CA ASP A 109 -8.65 -0.75 0.73
C ASP A 109 -9.74 0.34 0.81
N ARG A 110 -10.61 0.37 -0.20
CA ARG A 110 -11.79 1.24 -0.27
C ARG A 110 -12.68 1.14 0.98
N ASP A 111 -13.02 -0.07 1.42
CA ASP A 111 -13.97 -0.26 2.53
C ASP A 111 -13.35 0.23 3.85
N ALA A 112 -12.05 0.04 3.99
CA ALA A 112 -11.29 0.52 5.12
C ALA A 112 -11.15 2.07 5.11
N ILE A 113 -10.98 2.72 3.94
CA ILE A 113 -11.02 4.19 3.80
C ILE A 113 -12.35 4.76 4.35
N GLU A 114 -13.48 4.11 4.08
CA GLU A 114 -14.78 4.56 4.59
C GLU A 114 -14.88 4.46 6.12
N SER A 115 -14.25 3.44 6.72
CA SER A 115 -14.25 3.22 8.19
C SER A 115 -13.21 4.05 8.96
N LEU A 116 -12.21 4.60 8.25
CA LEU A 116 -11.07 5.29 8.84
C LEU A 116 -11.45 6.42 9.83
N PRO A 117 -12.48 7.27 9.59
CA PRO A 117 -12.88 8.28 10.57
C PRO A 117 -13.33 7.68 11.91
N GLU A 118 -14.02 6.53 11.89
CA GLU A 118 -14.43 5.83 13.12
C GLU A 118 -13.21 5.26 13.85
N LEU A 119 -12.27 4.63 13.12
CA LEU A 119 -11.02 4.12 13.69
C LEU A 119 -10.25 5.25 14.41
N ILE A 120 -10.11 6.41 13.76
CA ILE A 120 -9.45 7.59 14.34
C ILE A 120 -10.20 8.07 15.59
N GLU A 121 -11.52 8.18 15.53
CA GLU A 121 -12.34 8.64 16.67
C GLU A 121 -12.26 7.69 17.87
N ARG A 122 -12.32 6.38 17.64
CA ARG A 122 -12.24 5.36 18.70
C ARG A 122 -10.85 5.29 19.32
N THR A 123 -9.80 5.35 18.48
CA THR A 123 -8.41 5.43 18.95
C THR A 123 -8.18 6.69 19.79
N TYR A 124 -8.71 7.84 19.36
CA TYR A 124 -8.66 9.09 20.14
C TYR A 124 -9.37 8.98 21.50
N LYS A 125 -10.47 8.23 21.56
CA LYS A 125 -11.20 7.91 22.80
C LYS A 125 -10.57 6.78 23.62
N HIS A 126 -9.34 6.37 23.30
CA HIS A 126 -8.61 5.28 23.94
C HIS A 126 -9.27 3.89 23.81
N ASP A 127 -10.12 3.71 22.79
CA ASP A 127 -10.64 2.40 22.40
C ASP A 127 -9.79 1.82 21.27
N PHE A 128 -8.74 1.10 21.66
CA PHE A 128 -7.76 0.52 20.75
C PHE A 128 -8.15 -0.86 20.19
N ARG A 129 -9.33 -1.40 20.51
CA ARG A 129 -9.73 -2.75 20.07
C ARG A 129 -9.76 -2.90 18.54
N PRO A 130 -10.40 -2.00 17.76
CA PRO A 130 -10.44 -2.14 16.30
C PRO A 130 -9.04 -2.13 15.66
N LEU A 131 -8.15 -1.40 16.30
CA LEU A 131 -6.79 -1.21 15.87
C LEU A 131 -5.88 -2.38 16.26
N ALA A 132 -6.19 -3.07 17.36
CA ALA A 132 -5.57 -4.33 17.73
C ALA A 132 -6.02 -5.44 16.77
N ASP A 133 -7.31 -5.50 16.44
CA ASP A 133 -7.87 -6.50 15.51
C ASP A 133 -7.17 -6.42 14.13
N MET A 134 -6.99 -5.22 13.57
CA MET A 134 -6.23 -5.02 12.31
C MET A 134 -4.79 -5.53 12.35
N VAL A 135 -4.11 -5.42 13.49
CA VAL A 135 -2.71 -5.84 13.63
C VAL A 135 -2.59 -7.37 13.71
N PHE A 136 -3.62 -8.05 14.22
CA PHE A 136 -3.64 -9.51 14.26
C PHE A 136 -4.06 -10.14 12.93
N GLU A 137 -4.63 -9.36 12.01
CA GLU A 137 -5.01 -9.80 10.65
C GLU A 137 -3.99 -9.40 9.57
N ALA A 138 -3.06 -8.47 9.84
CA ALA A 138 -2.12 -7.92 8.85
C ALA A 138 -0.88 -8.81 8.53
N ASP A 139 -0.88 -10.08 8.92
CA ASP A 139 0.23 -11.01 8.65
C ASP A 139 0.36 -11.39 7.15
N ASP A 140 -0.56 -10.93 6.29
CA ASP A 140 -0.78 -11.51 4.95
C ASP A 140 0.05 -10.92 3.80
N ILE A 141 0.85 -9.86 4.00
CA ILE A 141 1.67 -9.33 2.89
C ILE A 141 3.09 -9.92 2.94
N GLU A 142 3.30 -11.02 2.22
CA GLU A 142 4.60 -11.68 2.06
C GLU A 142 5.58 -10.86 1.18
N ILE A 143 6.01 -9.68 1.59
CA ILE A 143 7.00 -8.92 0.81
C ILE A 143 8.39 -9.55 0.91
N SER A 144 8.99 -9.91 -0.22
CA SER A 144 10.42 -10.27 -0.28
C SER A 144 11.29 -9.04 0.01
N GLN A 145 11.81 -8.94 1.24
CA GLN A 145 12.47 -7.72 1.71
C GLN A 145 13.76 -7.41 0.93
N GLY A 146 14.53 -8.43 0.53
CA GLY A 146 15.73 -8.19 -0.26
C GLY A 146 15.41 -7.65 -1.67
N MET A 147 14.24 -7.99 -2.22
CA MET A 147 13.75 -7.42 -3.48
C MET A 147 13.29 -5.98 -3.27
N ASP A 148 12.52 -5.70 -2.21
CA ASP A 148 12.16 -4.33 -1.81
C ASP A 148 13.40 -3.44 -1.68
N PHE A 149 14.37 -3.84 -0.86
CA PHE A 149 15.61 -3.08 -0.65
C PHE A 149 16.35 -2.83 -1.96
N SER A 150 16.37 -3.81 -2.85
CA SER A 150 17.04 -3.68 -4.15
C SER A 150 16.39 -2.61 -5.02
N VAL A 151 15.05 -2.53 -5.05
CA VAL A 151 14.32 -1.50 -5.79
C VAL A 151 14.45 -0.16 -5.08
N THR A 152 14.00 -0.09 -3.82
CA THR A 152 13.95 1.12 -2.99
C THR A 152 15.30 1.83 -2.91
N CYS A 153 16.40 1.09 -2.70
CA CYS A 153 17.74 1.67 -2.60
C CYS A 153 18.38 2.04 -3.95
N SER A 154 17.86 1.51 -5.06
CA SER A 154 18.34 1.87 -6.40
C SER A 154 17.65 3.11 -6.94
N GLU A 155 16.41 3.35 -6.52
CA GLU A 155 15.57 4.46 -7.00
C GLU A 155 15.61 5.69 -6.09
N SER A 156 15.80 5.47 -4.79
CA SER A 156 15.98 6.55 -3.82
C SER A 156 17.39 7.16 -3.89
N ASP A 157 17.47 8.48 -3.72
CA ASP A 157 18.78 9.11 -3.52
C ASP A 157 19.41 8.58 -2.23
N ARG A 158 20.64 8.06 -2.31
CA ARG A 158 21.41 7.59 -1.14
C ARG A 158 21.53 8.73 -0.14
N ARG A 159 20.75 8.69 0.96
CA ARG A 159 20.84 9.70 2.02
C ARG A 159 22.25 9.70 2.62
N ASP A 160 22.86 10.89 2.71
CA ASP A 160 24.14 11.09 3.39
C ASP A 160 23.95 10.95 4.91
N LEU A 161 24.47 9.87 5.47
CA LEU A 161 24.36 9.56 6.91
C LEU A 161 25.44 10.23 7.78
N SER A 162 26.34 11.04 7.20
CA SER A 162 27.51 11.60 7.92
C SER A 162 27.16 12.42 9.17
N ASN A 163 25.93 12.95 9.26
CA ASN A 163 25.46 13.77 10.39
C ASN A 163 24.40 13.08 11.30
N TRP A 164 24.09 11.80 11.10
CA TRP A 164 22.94 11.16 11.77
C TRP A 164 23.35 10.30 12.98
N ARG A 165 23.51 10.93 14.15
CA ARG A 165 24.04 10.26 15.36
C ARG A 165 23.15 10.28 16.62
N GLY A 166 21.84 10.56 16.52
CA GLY A 166 21.05 10.89 17.73
C GLY A 166 19.70 10.20 17.98
N GLU A 167 18.95 9.76 16.96
CA GLU A 167 17.49 9.53 17.14
C GLU A 167 17.04 8.08 16.88
N TYR A 168 17.95 7.12 17.07
CA TYR A 168 17.78 5.73 16.64
C TYR A 168 16.69 4.91 17.37
N TRP A 169 16.04 5.41 18.43
CA TRP A 169 15.05 4.62 19.18
C TRP A 169 13.60 5.08 19.02
N ALA A 170 13.37 6.36 18.70
CA ALA A 170 12.01 6.89 18.54
C ALA A 170 11.54 6.89 17.08
N LYS A 171 12.47 6.99 16.11
CA LYS A 171 12.17 7.05 14.68
C LYS A 171 12.05 5.69 13.97
N TRP A 172 12.46 4.61 14.64
CA TRP A 172 12.27 3.24 14.13
C TRP A 172 10.80 2.87 13.93
N ILE A 173 9.88 3.55 14.63
CA ILE A 173 8.44 3.33 14.58
C ILE A 173 7.74 4.36 13.68
N GLU A 174 8.43 5.41 13.20
CA GLU A 174 7.73 6.58 12.61
C GLU A 174 7.85 6.69 11.09
N ALA A 175 8.60 5.81 10.44
CA ALA A 175 8.65 5.78 8.99
C ALA A 175 8.86 4.34 8.54
N ASP A 176 7.85 3.80 7.88
CA ASP A 176 7.84 2.60 7.04
C ASP A 176 8.80 2.80 5.82
N ASP A 177 10.00 3.29 6.11
CA ASP A 177 10.99 3.82 5.20
C ASP A 177 12.21 2.91 5.31
N TYR A 178 12.19 1.82 4.55
CA TYR A 178 13.29 0.87 4.43
C TYR A 178 14.60 1.51 3.93
N THR A 179 14.62 2.81 3.57
CA THR A 179 15.84 3.47 3.07
C THR A 179 16.99 3.51 4.07
N TRP A 180 16.76 3.25 5.36
CA TRP A 180 17.82 3.10 6.35
C TRP A 180 18.80 1.95 5.99
N VAL A 181 18.34 0.94 5.26
CA VAL A 181 19.16 -0.21 4.84
C VAL A 181 20.07 0.15 3.68
N CYS A 182 19.77 1.19 2.91
CA CYS A 182 20.43 1.49 1.64
C CYS A 182 21.95 1.74 1.72
N PRO A 183 22.50 2.31 2.80
CA PRO A 183 23.95 2.43 2.96
C PRO A 183 24.65 1.09 3.24
N LEU A 184 23.90 0.09 3.70
CA LEU A 184 24.37 -1.27 3.98
C LEU A 184 24.10 -2.21 2.80
N TRP A 185 23.07 -1.94 2.00
CA TRP A 185 22.68 -2.72 0.82
C TRP A 185 23.64 -2.44 -0.33
N LEU A 186 24.61 -3.33 -0.51
CA LEU A 186 25.66 -3.24 -1.53
C LEU A 186 25.07 -3.44 -2.93
N LEU A 187 24.53 -2.38 -3.52
CA LEU A 187 24.22 -2.36 -4.94
C LEU A 187 25.53 -2.31 -5.72
N GLU A 188 25.76 -3.26 -6.65
CA GLU A 188 26.73 -3.05 -7.72
C GLU A 188 26.45 -1.65 -8.28
N SER A 189 27.50 -0.83 -8.44
CA SER A 189 27.42 0.50 -9.05
C SER A 189 27.11 0.37 -10.56
N GLY A 190 26.00 -0.28 -10.89
CA GLY A 190 25.39 -0.16 -12.20
C GLY A 190 24.95 1.28 -12.38
N PRO A 191 24.95 1.80 -13.62
CA PRO A 191 24.27 3.06 -13.87
C PRO A 191 22.86 2.91 -13.33
N VAL A 192 22.45 3.82 -12.43
CA VAL A 192 21.09 3.89 -11.89
C VAL A 192 20.15 3.57 -13.04
N SER A 193 19.44 2.45 -12.90
CA SER A 193 18.47 1.96 -13.86
C SER A 193 17.70 3.15 -14.45
N GLN A 194 17.60 3.16 -15.78
CA GLN A 194 17.29 4.33 -16.60
C GLN A 194 16.25 5.27 -15.97
N LYS A 195 16.71 6.37 -15.34
CA LYS A 195 15.86 7.51 -14.91
C LYS A 195 15.15 8.22 -16.09
N HIS A 196 15.23 7.67 -17.30
CA HIS A 196 14.64 8.22 -18.50
C HIS A 196 13.46 7.35 -18.94
N PRO A 197 12.23 7.89 -18.94
CA PRO A 197 11.05 7.18 -19.42
C PRO A 197 11.28 6.64 -20.84
N ARG A 198 11.05 5.34 -21.04
CA ARG A 198 11.12 4.75 -22.39
C ARG A 198 9.79 4.96 -23.10
N ARG A 199 9.85 5.70 -24.21
CA ARG A 199 8.68 5.91 -25.06
C ARG A 199 8.25 4.60 -25.72
N SER A 200 6.96 4.27 -25.65
CA SER A 200 6.38 3.07 -26.27
C SER A 200 5.12 3.38 -27.05
N ASN A 201 4.99 2.82 -28.25
CA ASN A 201 3.77 2.90 -29.06
C ASN A 201 2.86 1.66 -28.91
N ILE A 202 3.12 0.83 -27.90
CA ILE A 202 2.20 -0.25 -27.53
C ILE A 202 1.04 0.39 -26.76
N PRO A 203 -0.23 0.12 -27.12
CA PRO A 203 -1.36 0.56 -26.31
C PRO A 203 -1.19 0.14 -24.86
N ALA A 204 -1.41 1.07 -23.93
CA ALA A 204 -1.24 0.82 -22.51
C ALA A 204 -2.42 1.40 -21.73
N LEU A 205 -2.86 0.66 -20.72
CA LEU A 205 -3.87 1.11 -19.76
C LEU A 205 -3.15 1.38 -18.45
N LEU A 206 -3.39 2.57 -17.87
CA LEU A 206 -2.93 2.92 -16.53
C LEU A 206 -4.17 3.12 -15.67
N LEU A 207 -4.28 2.33 -14.61
CA LEU A 207 -5.35 2.41 -13.64
C LEU A 207 -4.75 2.95 -12.33
N SER A 208 -5.46 3.84 -11.64
CA SER A 208 -5.00 4.38 -10.35
C SER A 208 -6.19 4.82 -9.50
N GLY A 209 -6.06 4.73 -8.18
CA GLY A 209 -7.06 5.23 -7.24
C GLY A 209 -6.93 6.74 -7.03
N GLU A 210 -8.05 7.39 -6.73
CA GLU A 210 -8.06 8.80 -6.33
C GLU A 210 -7.33 9.01 -4.98
N TYR A 211 -7.39 8.02 -4.10
CA TYR A 211 -6.80 8.08 -2.75
C TYR A 211 -5.58 7.17 -2.56
N ASP A 212 -5.05 6.59 -3.64
CA ASP A 212 -3.88 5.72 -3.60
C ASP A 212 -2.66 6.41 -2.96
N PRO A 213 -2.25 6.01 -1.74
CA PRO A 213 -1.12 6.63 -1.05
C PRO A 213 0.21 6.04 -1.51
N ALA A 214 0.23 4.81 -2.02
CA ALA A 214 1.41 4.07 -2.43
C ALA A 214 1.87 4.48 -3.84
N THR A 215 0.95 4.55 -4.80
CA THR A 215 1.17 4.97 -6.18
C THR A 215 0.20 6.08 -6.62
N PRO A 216 0.38 7.33 -6.14
CA PRO A 216 -0.54 8.42 -6.39
C PRO A 216 -0.83 8.64 -7.88
N SER A 217 -2.07 8.97 -8.22
CA SER A 217 -2.53 9.13 -9.61
C SER A 217 -1.72 10.09 -10.49
N ASP A 218 -1.05 11.07 -9.89
CA ASP A 218 -0.09 11.93 -10.58
C ASP A 218 1.01 11.11 -11.29
N TRP A 219 1.48 10.01 -10.68
CA TRP A 219 2.49 9.14 -11.27
C TRP A 219 1.98 8.49 -12.56
N ALA A 220 0.71 8.08 -12.61
CA ALA A 220 0.09 7.56 -13.83
C ALA A 220 0.05 8.62 -14.95
N TYR A 221 -0.34 9.86 -14.64
CA TYR A 221 -0.29 10.97 -15.60
C TYR A 221 1.12 11.28 -16.07
N HIS A 222 2.11 11.20 -15.17
CA HIS A 222 3.51 11.37 -15.50
C HIS A 222 4.04 10.27 -16.42
N ALA A 223 3.72 9.00 -16.16
CA ALA A 223 4.08 7.87 -17.00
C ALA A 223 3.46 7.97 -18.41
N ALA A 224 2.19 8.36 -18.48
CA ALA A 224 1.43 8.50 -19.73
C ALA A 224 2.07 9.49 -20.73
N LYS A 225 2.88 10.45 -20.28
CA LYS A 225 3.64 11.37 -21.16
C LYS A 225 4.56 10.64 -22.13
N SER A 226 5.00 9.44 -21.80
CA SER A 226 5.84 8.58 -22.65
C SER A 226 5.06 7.53 -23.46
N LEU A 227 3.74 7.48 -23.30
CA LEU A 227 2.84 6.47 -23.86
C LEU A 227 1.81 7.16 -24.77
N PRO A 228 2.15 7.49 -26.03
CA PRO A 228 1.23 8.19 -26.95
C PRO A 228 -0.07 7.45 -27.27
N LEU A 229 -0.14 6.14 -27.05
CA LEU A 229 -1.37 5.34 -27.13
C LEU A 229 -1.88 4.90 -25.74
N GLY A 230 -1.35 5.51 -24.68
CA GLY A 230 -1.72 5.26 -23.29
C GLY A 230 -3.06 5.88 -22.95
N GLN A 231 -3.85 5.18 -22.13
CA GLN A 231 -5.11 5.67 -21.59
C GLN A 231 -5.04 5.56 -20.06
N VAL A 232 -5.31 6.66 -19.36
CA VAL A 232 -5.30 6.73 -17.89
C VAL A 232 -6.74 6.78 -17.39
N VAL A 233 -7.07 5.94 -16.40
CA VAL A 233 -8.36 5.96 -15.70
C VAL A 233 -8.09 6.07 -14.20
N VAL A 234 -8.68 7.08 -13.57
CA VAL A 234 -8.59 7.30 -12.12
C VAL A 234 -9.94 6.95 -11.47
N PHE A 235 -9.93 6.01 -10.54
CA PHE A 235 -11.13 5.49 -9.88
C PHE A 235 -11.43 6.29 -8.60
N ARG A 236 -12.62 6.89 -8.54
CA ARG A 236 -13.02 7.75 -7.42
C ARG A 236 -13.28 6.92 -6.17
N GLY A 237 -12.81 7.42 -5.03
CA GLY A 237 -13.03 6.74 -3.76
C GLY A 237 -12.23 5.46 -3.55
N ILE A 238 -11.35 5.07 -4.49
CA ILE A 238 -10.52 3.88 -4.39
C ILE A 238 -9.09 4.25 -3.96
N GLY A 239 -8.48 3.42 -3.11
CA GLY A 239 -7.08 3.46 -2.71
C GLY A 239 -6.18 2.72 -3.71
N HIS A 240 -5.33 1.83 -3.21
CA HIS A 240 -4.40 1.04 -4.02
C HIS A 240 -5.10 -0.17 -4.68
N ASP A 241 -4.44 -0.81 -5.65
CA ASP A 241 -4.91 -2.04 -6.32
C ASP A 241 -6.34 -1.96 -6.90
N VAL A 242 -6.56 -1.00 -7.79
CA VAL A 242 -7.89 -0.69 -8.36
C VAL A 242 -8.50 -1.75 -9.29
N ILE A 243 -7.74 -2.77 -9.69
CA ILE A 243 -8.14 -3.68 -10.77
C ILE A 243 -9.35 -4.53 -10.38
N ASP A 244 -9.49 -4.82 -9.09
CA ASP A 244 -10.48 -5.73 -8.51
C ASP A 244 -11.17 -5.19 -7.25
N SER A 245 -10.77 -4.03 -6.72
CA SER A 245 -11.45 -3.38 -5.58
C SER A 245 -12.82 -2.76 -5.93
N ASP A 246 -13.21 -2.71 -7.21
CA ASP A 246 -14.59 -2.47 -7.66
C ASP A 246 -14.85 -3.17 -9.01
N PRO A 247 -16.07 -3.68 -9.28
CA PRO A 247 -16.42 -4.27 -10.57
C PRO A 247 -16.08 -3.39 -11.80
N CYS A 248 -16.10 -2.06 -11.63
CA CYS A 248 -15.71 -1.10 -12.67
C CYS A 248 -14.26 -1.29 -13.14
N GLY A 249 -13.33 -1.68 -12.26
CA GLY A 249 -11.95 -2.00 -12.63
C GLY A 249 -11.89 -3.12 -13.66
N SER A 250 -12.57 -4.23 -13.35
CA SER A 250 -12.74 -5.39 -14.24
C SER A 250 -13.37 -5.02 -15.58
N GLU A 251 -14.42 -4.19 -15.57
CA GLU A 251 -15.10 -3.73 -16.78
C GLU A 251 -14.19 -2.88 -17.69
N VAL A 252 -13.41 -1.96 -17.10
CA VAL A 252 -12.49 -1.09 -17.84
C VAL A 252 -11.37 -1.91 -18.48
N VAL A 253 -10.80 -2.89 -17.76
CA VAL A 253 -9.78 -3.80 -18.32
C VAL A 253 -10.35 -4.64 -19.45
N ALA A 254 -11.57 -5.17 -19.29
CA ALA A 254 -12.24 -5.93 -20.34
C ALA A 254 -12.46 -5.10 -21.62
N ASP A 255 -12.91 -3.84 -21.50
CA ASP A 255 -13.10 -2.94 -22.65
C ASP A 255 -11.77 -2.64 -23.36
N PHE A 256 -10.71 -2.43 -22.57
CA PHE A 256 -9.36 -2.19 -23.09
C PHE A 256 -8.82 -3.38 -23.86
N LEU A 257 -8.84 -4.59 -23.27
CA LEU A 257 -8.31 -5.78 -23.92
C LEU A 257 -9.06 -6.11 -25.21
N ALA A 258 -10.38 -5.88 -25.25
CA ALA A 258 -11.18 -6.08 -26.45
C ALA A 258 -10.80 -5.09 -27.57
N ASN A 259 -10.50 -3.82 -27.25
CA ASN A 259 -10.23 -2.77 -28.23
C ASN A 259 -9.22 -1.72 -27.70
N PRO A 260 -7.92 -2.03 -27.64
CA PRO A 260 -6.97 -1.22 -26.87
C PRO A 260 -6.65 0.16 -27.47
N ARG A 261 -7.02 0.40 -28.73
CA ARG A 261 -6.89 1.69 -29.43
C ARG A 261 -8.16 2.53 -29.44
N ARG A 262 -9.30 1.95 -29.03
CA ARG A 262 -10.56 2.68 -28.94
C ARG A 262 -10.56 3.45 -27.61
N LYS A 263 -11.21 4.61 -27.60
CA LYS A 263 -11.49 5.33 -26.36
C LYS A 263 -12.25 4.40 -25.40
N LEU A 264 -11.75 4.28 -24.18
CA LEU A 264 -12.36 3.46 -23.13
C LEU A 264 -13.77 3.94 -22.79
N LYS A 265 -14.62 2.99 -22.47
CA LYS A 265 -15.88 3.24 -21.76
C LYS A 265 -15.59 3.33 -20.26
N THR A 266 -15.92 4.46 -19.65
CA THR A 266 -15.63 4.73 -18.23
C THR A 266 -16.87 5.22 -17.49
N ASP A 267 -18.06 4.91 -18.00
CA ASP A 267 -19.33 5.37 -17.44
C ASP A 267 -19.53 4.84 -16.00
N CYS A 268 -18.96 3.67 -15.67
CA CYS A 268 -19.00 3.13 -14.32
C CYS A 268 -18.25 4.02 -13.31
N VAL A 269 -17.15 4.67 -13.72
CA VAL A 269 -16.35 5.57 -12.86
C VAL A 269 -17.13 6.82 -12.47
N GLU A 270 -17.99 7.33 -13.35
CA GLU A 270 -18.79 8.52 -13.08
C GLU A 270 -19.79 8.31 -11.94
N HIS A 271 -20.23 7.06 -11.74
CA HIS A 271 -21.17 6.66 -10.70
C HIS A 271 -20.51 6.22 -9.38
N MET A 272 -19.17 6.23 -9.33
CA MET A 272 -18.42 5.97 -8.11
C MET A 272 -18.48 7.24 -7.23
N GLU A 273 -19.35 7.22 -6.23
CA GLU A 273 -19.35 8.16 -5.10
C GLU A 273 -18.89 7.44 -3.83
N LEU A 274 -18.11 8.11 -2.99
CA LEU A 274 -17.88 7.68 -1.61
C LEU A 274 -19.24 7.60 -0.91
N ARG A 275 -19.64 6.43 -0.43
CA ARG A 275 -20.92 6.30 0.27
C ARG A 275 -20.77 6.91 1.66
N GLY A 276 -21.37 8.09 1.82
CA GLY A 276 -21.54 8.70 3.14
C GLY A 276 -20.33 9.45 3.67
N SER A 277 -19.88 10.50 2.98
CA SER A 277 -19.04 11.52 3.63
C SER A 277 -19.93 12.55 4.36
N PRO A 278 -20.26 12.42 5.67
CA PRO A 278 -20.73 13.57 6.42
C PRO A 278 -19.50 14.44 6.65
N SER A 279 -19.27 15.46 5.82
CA SER A 279 -18.07 16.32 5.89
C SER A 279 -17.65 16.67 7.34
N PRO A 280 -16.62 16.03 7.93
CA PRO A 280 -16.17 16.39 9.28
C PRO A 280 -15.33 17.67 9.22
N TRP A 281 -14.68 17.91 8.06
CA TRP A 281 -13.79 19.03 7.80
C TRP A 281 -14.47 20.41 7.88
N ARG A 282 -15.80 20.50 7.78
CA ARG A 282 -16.53 21.77 8.01
C ARG A 282 -16.68 22.10 9.49
N ALA A 283 -16.60 21.12 10.41
CA ALA A 283 -16.79 21.34 11.84
C ALA A 283 -15.55 21.98 12.51
N CYS A 284 -14.33 21.65 12.07
CA CYS A 284 -13.09 22.27 12.61
C CYS A 284 -12.87 23.73 12.18
N SER A 285 -13.57 24.21 11.14
CA SER A 285 -13.42 25.58 10.64
C SER A 285 -14.30 26.63 11.36
N ARG A 286 -15.16 26.22 12.31
CA ARG A 286 -16.13 27.12 12.98
C ARG A 286 -15.92 27.30 14.49
N GLY A 287 -14.74 26.94 15.01
CA GLY A 287 -14.29 27.39 16.33
C GLY A 287 -13.96 28.89 16.29
N ARG A 288 -14.86 29.74 16.81
CA ARG A 288 -14.69 31.20 16.91
C ARG A 288 -13.27 31.58 17.35
N GLN A 289 -12.55 32.33 16.51
CA GLN A 289 -11.47 33.21 16.95
C GLN A 289 -12.01 34.17 18.01
N ARG A 290 -11.75 33.90 19.29
CA ARG A 290 -11.81 34.92 20.34
C ARG A 290 -10.42 35.56 20.41
N ASN A 291 -10.39 36.85 20.11
CA ASN A 291 -9.23 37.73 20.15
C ASN A 291 -8.34 37.50 21.39
N MET A 292 -7.13 36.99 21.16
CA MET A 292 -6.00 37.13 22.09
C MET A 292 -5.19 38.36 21.64
N PRO A 293 -4.86 39.31 22.53
CA PRO A 293 -4.07 40.47 22.14
C PRO A 293 -2.62 40.06 21.86
N GLN A 294 -2.13 40.42 20.67
CA GLN A 294 -0.73 40.21 20.27
C GLN A 294 0.21 40.96 21.22
N ARG A 295 0.96 40.22 22.05
CA ARG A 295 2.19 40.74 22.68
C ARG A 295 3.40 40.16 21.93
N ARG A 296 4.23 41.06 21.42
CA ARG A 296 5.52 40.75 20.77
C ARG A 296 6.41 39.97 21.74
N ILE A 297 6.89 38.80 21.32
CA ILE A 297 7.89 38.02 22.05
C ILE A 297 9.26 38.62 21.73
N GLY A 298 9.83 39.33 22.71
CA GLY A 298 11.27 39.65 22.76
C GLY A 298 12.05 38.45 23.32
N ARG A 299 13.32 38.34 22.92
CA ARG A 299 14.29 37.29 23.33
C ARG A 299 14.35 37.08 24.86
N PRO A 300 14.66 35.87 25.35
CA PRO A 300 14.70 35.60 26.78
C PRO A 300 16.00 36.16 27.39
N ASP A 301 15.88 36.97 28.45
CA ASP A 301 17.01 37.27 29.34
C ASP A 301 16.98 36.30 30.53
N ARG A 302 18.14 35.71 30.81
CA ARG A 302 18.42 34.88 31.97
C ARG A 302 18.59 35.80 33.16
N ARG A 303 17.66 35.79 34.11
CA ARG A 303 17.85 36.15 35.53
C ARG A 303 16.51 36.07 36.28
N ASP A 304 16.32 35.01 37.05
CA ASP A 304 16.16 35.10 38.51
C ASP A 304 15.56 33.81 39.08
N CYS A 305 16.40 33.10 39.84
CA CYS A 305 16.00 32.06 40.77
C CYS A 305 15.71 32.68 42.14
N ARG A 306 14.84 32.00 42.92
CA ARG A 306 14.43 32.18 44.34
C ARG A 306 13.18 33.06 44.51
N SER A 307 12.20 32.76 45.37
CA SER A 307 11.95 31.71 46.38
C SER A 307 10.56 31.97 46.99
N GLY A 308 9.79 30.94 47.35
CA GLY A 308 8.90 31.01 48.53
C GLY A 308 7.40 30.72 48.37
N SER A 309 6.95 29.78 49.21
CA SER A 309 5.61 29.59 49.80
C SER A 309 4.41 29.18 48.93
N GLY A 310 4.24 27.85 48.81
CA GLY A 310 3.09 27.06 49.29
C GLY A 310 1.66 27.55 49.06
N THR A 311 0.88 26.78 48.30
CA THR A 311 -0.33 26.07 48.78
C THR A 311 -0.88 25.20 47.65
N VAL A 312 -1.04 23.90 47.93
CA VAL A 312 -1.77 22.91 47.13
C VAL A 312 -3.22 22.94 47.56
N PHE A 313 -4.19 22.97 46.64
CA PHE A 313 -5.60 22.53 46.85
C PHE A 313 -6.37 22.44 45.51
N PRO A 314 -7.49 21.68 45.43
CA PRO A 314 -7.49 20.36 44.78
C PRO A 314 -8.53 20.20 43.63
N CYS A 315 -8.42 19.10 42.89
CA CYS A 315 -9.43 18.62 41.95
C CYS A 315 -10.75 18.26 42.66
N ARG A 316 -11.89 18.67 42.09
CA ARG A 316 -13.26 18.30 42.52
C ARG A 316 -13.67 16.93 41.94
N PRO A 317 -14.43 16.10 42.69
CA PRO A 317 -14.92 14.82 42.21
C PRO A 317 -16.21 14.94 41.38
N VAL A 318 -16.37 13.98 40.47
CA VAL A 318 -17.49 13.78 39.53
C VAL A 318 -18.70 13.17 40.25
N SER A 319 -19.88 13.66 39.91
CA SER A 319 -21.19 13.24 40.40
C SER A 319 -21.62 11.86 39.89
N THR A 320 -22.14 11.04 40.81
CA THR A 320 -22.68 9.69 40.65
C THR A 320 -24.00 9.67 39.86
N ILE A 321 -24.14 8.71 38.94
CA ILE A 321 -25.41 8.30 38.31
C ILE A 321 -25.88 7.02 39.03
N THR A 322 -27.11 7.04 39.54
CA THR A 322 -27.79 5.88 40.14
C THR A 322 -28.49 5.05 39.08
N ASP A 323 -28.18 3.76 39.01
CA ASP A 323 -28.96 2.75 38.30
C ASP A 323 -29.87 2.00 39.28
N ASN A 324 -31.13 1.84 38.91
CA ASN A 324 -32.20 1.19 39.67
C ASN A 324 -32.57 -0.09 38.91
N ARG A 325 -32.09 -1.26 39.36
CA ARG A 325 -32.72 -2.55 39.06
C ARG A 325 -32.77 -3.43 40.30
N LYS A 326 -33.99 -3.89 40.59
CA LYS A 326 -34.38 -4.84 41.63
C LYS A 326 -34.33 -6.28 41.10
N GLY A 327 -34.06 -7.22 42.00
CA GLY A 327 -34.32 -8.68 41.89
C GLY A 327 -33.20 -9.44 41.15
N GLU A 328 -32.75 -10.63 41.56
CA GLU A 328 -33.36 -11.68 42.37
C GLU A 328 -32.29 -12.52 43.10
N ASP A 329 -32.71 -13.16 44.20
CA ASP A 329 -31.99 -14.08 45.07
C ASP A 329 -31.50 -15.36 44.37
N TYR A 330 -30.36 -15.89 44.84
CA TYR A 330 -30.08 -17.32 44.87
C TYR A 330 -29.48 -17.69 46.23
N GLY A 331 -30.13 -18.66 46.90
CA GLY A 331 -29.57 -19.39 48.03
C GLY A 331 -28.66 -20.53 47.61
#